data_AF-A0A964YLS2-F1
#
_entry.id   AF-A0A964YLS2-F1
#
_cell.length_a   1.000
_cell.length_b   1.000
_cell.length_c   1.000
_cell.angle_alpha   90.00
_cell.angle_beta   90.00
_cell.angle_gamma   90.00
#
_symmetry.space_group_name_H-M   'P 1'
#
loop_
_entity.id
_entity.type
_entity.pdbx_description
1 polymer ?
#
loop_
_entity_poly.entity_id
_entity_poly.type
_entity_poly.pdbx_seq_one_letter_code
_entity_poly.pdbx_strand_id
1 'polypeptide(L)'
;MFSISPDEHAMDHIRERTEKLFLSNEIRLMELLEGIQYGVLYLVAGFATGVALDYSFPPYIEQVRTSTLFAEVALQCLLLVILTYYLRKVVKIVPFLFMIDFAGKGRSTYKPYQAEEYGGEIMIALVFLGAQFNLIKKLDLLSRRFYAWLYDEEKTVGESMGI
;
A
#
# COMPACT_ATOMS: atom_id res chain seq x y z
N MET A 1 -53.38 -15.54 -10.00
CA MET A 1 -52.88 -14.16 -10.07
C MET A 1 -52.10 -13.93 -8.78
N PHE A 2 -50.81 -14.26 -8.79
CA PHE A 2 -49.92 -14.10 -7.64
C PHE A 2 -49.20 -12.76 -7.78
N SER A 3 -49.71 -11.73 -7.12
CA SER A 3 -48.99 -10.46 -6.93
C SER A 3 -48.12 -10.60 -5.69
N ILE A 4 -47.02 -11.35 -5.81
CA ILE A 4 -45.98 -11.39 -4.78
C ILE A 4 -45.11 -10.16 -5.02
N SER A 5 -45.13 -9.21 -4.08
CA SER A 5 -44.35 -7.98 -4.21
C SER A 5 -42.85 -8.31 -4.02
N PRO A 6 -41.96 -7.94 -4.97
CA PRO A 6 -40.52 -8.18 -4.86
C PRO A 6 -39.85 -7.40 -3.71
N ASP A 7 -40.53 -6.36 -3.23
CA ASP A 7 -39.95 -5.32 -2.37
C ASP A 7 -39.88 -5.77 -0.90
N GLU A 8 -40.83 -6.58 -0.44
CA GLU A 8 -40.85 -7.14 0.92
C GLU A 8 -39.68 -8.11 1.15
N HIS A 9 -39.42 -9.00 0.17
CA HIS A 9 -38.29 -9.93 0.25
C HIS A 9 -36.92 -9.22 0.17
N ALA A 10 -36.83 -8.09 -0.53
CA ALA A 10 -35.59 -7.32 -0.61
C ALA A 10 -35.24 -6.65 0.73
N MET A 11 -36.24 -6.08 1.42
CA MET A 11 -36.04 -5.45 2.73
C MET A 11 -35.70 -6.47 3.81
N ASP A 12 -36.34 -7.64 3.82
CA ASP A 12 -35.99 -8.71 4.75
C ASP A 12 -34.61 -9.29 4.47
N HIS A 13 -34.23 -9.44 3.20
CA HIS A 13 -32.89 -9.91 2.83
C HIS A 13 -31.79 -8.90 3.20
N ILE A 14 -32.05 -7.59 3.06
CA ILE A 14 -31.15 -6.53 3.50
C ILE A 14 -31.06 -6.52 5.01
N ARG A 15 -32.20 -6.60 5.72
CA ARG A 15 -32.23 -6.60 7.19
C ARG A 15 -31.51 -7.81 7.78
N GLU A 16 -31.71 -9.02 7.24
CA GLU A 16 -30.95 -10.20 7.66
C GLU A 16 -29.44 -10.04 7.39
N ARG A 17 -29.05 -9.44 6.27
CA ARG A 17 -27.64 -9.17 5.98
C ARG A 17 -27.05 -8.10 6.90
N THR A 18 -27.80 -7.05 7.23
CA THR A 18 -27.40 -6.00 8.17
C THR A 18 -27.31 -6.53 9.60
N GLU A 19 -28.24 -7.38 10.04
CA GLU A 19 -28.14 -8.06 11.34
C GLU A 19 -26.98 -9.07 11.36
N LYS A 20 -26.70 -9.80 10.27
CA LYS A 20 -25.50 -10.66 10.15
C LYS A 20 -24.18 -9.89 9.99
N LEU A 21 -24.24 -8.59 9.68
CA LEU A 21 -23.08 -7.68 9.71
C LEU A 21 -22.83 -7.17 11.13
N PHE A 22 -23.89 -6.98 11.92
CA PHE A 22 -23.83 -6.50 13.31
C PHE A 22 -23.70 -7.60 14.37
N LEU A 23 -24.10 -8.84 14.06
CA LEU A 23 -23.73 -10.03 14.84
C LEU A 23 -22.23 -10.23 14.68
N SER A 24 -21.50 -9.54 15.55
CA SER A 24 -20.06 -9.59 15.72
C SER A 24 -19.65 -11.01 16.09
N ASN A 25 -19.57 -11.88 15.09
CA ASN A 25 -18.93 -13.18 15.21
C ASN A 25 -17.51 -12.91 15.70
N GLU A 26 -17.20 -13.38 16.90
CA GLU A 26 -15.90 -13.29 17.56
C GLU A 26 -14.73 -13.55 16.59
N ILE A 27 -14.92 -14.48 15.66
CA ILE A 27 -14.01 -14.82 14.57
C ILE A 27 -13.70 -13.61 13.67
N ARG A 28 -14.71 -12.86 13.20
CA ARG A 28 -14.50 -11.66 12.36
C ARG A 28 -13.81 -10.55 13.12
N LEU A 29 -14.07 -10.42 14.41
CA LEU A 29 -13.41 -9.44 15.26
C LEU A 29 -11.92 -9.79 15.45
N MET A 30 -11.60 -11.08 15.63
CA MET A 30 -10.22 -11.57 15.66
C MET A 30 -9.50 -11.34 14.33
N GLU A 31 -10.14 -11.63 13.19
CA GLU A 31 -9.58 -11.35 11.85
C GLU A 31 -9.28 -9.86 11.67
N LEU A 32 -10.20 -8.99 12.11
CA LEU A 32 -10.05 -7.54 12.01
C LEU A 32 -8.90 -7.04 12.91
N LEU A 33 -8.81 -7.55 14.15
CA LEU A 33 -7.72 -7.22 15.06
C LEU A 33 -6.35 -7.71 14.54
N GLU A 34 -6.31 -8.90 13.94
CA GLU A 34 -5.12 -9.44 13.26
C GLU A 34 -4.71 -8.54 12.09
N GLY A 35 -5.66 -8.11 11.26
CA GLY A 35 -5.44 -7.15 10.18
C GLY A 35 -4.90 -5.80 10.67
N ILE A 36 -5.47 -5.25 11.76
CA ILE A 36 -4.98 -4.00 12.38
C ILE A 36 -3.55 -4.19 12.91
N GLN A 37 -3.27 -5.27 13.63
CA GLN A 37 -1.94 -5.53 14.18
C GLN A 37 -0.89 -5.59 13.07
N TYR A 38 -1.14 -6.37 12.01
CA TYR A 38 -0.22 -6.43 10.89
C TYR A 38 -0.12 -5.11 10.16
N GLY A 39 -1.22 -4.37 9.99
CA GLY A 39 -1.23 -3.03 9.42
C GLY A 39 -0.31 -2.06 10.17
N VAL A 40 -0.38 -2.06 11.50
CA VAL A 40 0.49 -1.25 12.37
C VAL A 40 1.95 -1.71 12.27
N LEU A 41 2.23 -3.01 12.24
CA LEU A 41 3.58 -3.54 12.05
C LEU A 41 4.17 -3.13 10.69
N TYR A 42 3.38 -3.22 9.62
CA TYR A 42 3.78 -2.74 8.29
C TYR A 42 4.03 -1.24 8.29
N LEU A 43 3.24 -0.45 9.02
CA LEU A 43 3.45 0.98 9.16
C LEU A 43 4.77 1.28 9.84
N VAL A 44 5.03 0.71 11.02
CA VAL A 44 6.25 0.99 11.79
C VAL A 44 7.49 0.50 11.04
N ALA A 45 7.48 -0.74 10.56
CA ALA A 45 8.61 -1.30 9.82
C ALA A 45 8.82 -0.56 8.49
N GLY A 46 7.75 -0.31 7.75
CA GLY A 46 7.77 0.35 6.43
C GLY A 46 8.29 1.78 6.55
N PHE A 47 7.83 2.51 7.56
CA PHE A 47 8.28 3.87 7.81
C PHE A 47 9.77 3.90 8.21
N ALA A 48 10.19 3.07 9.16
CA ALA A 48 11.57 3.03 9.61
C ALA A 48 12.56 2.69 8.47
N THR A 49 12.24 1.65 7.70
CA THR A 49 13.07 1.23 6.55
C THR A 49 13.00 2.23 5.40
N GLY A 50 11.83 2.82 5.13
CA GLY A 50 11.66 3.84 4.10
C GLY A 50 12.49 5.09 4.39
N VAL A 51 12.42 5.63 5.61
CA VAL A 51 13.23 6.80 6.02
C VAL A 51 14.72 6.47 6.00
N ALA A 52 15.12 5.28 6.47
CA ALA A 52 16.52 4.85 6.42
C ALA A 52 17.05 4.79 4.98
N LEU A 53 16.24 4.29 4.04
CA LEU A 53 16.59 4.27 2.62
C LEU A 53 16.67 5.69 2.04
N ASP A 54 15.67 6.53 2.31
CA ASP A 54 15.62 7.90 1.77
C ASP A 54 16.80 8.76 2.24
N TYR A 55 17.29 8.51 3.47
CA TYR A 55 18.51 9.12 4.01
C TYR A 55 19.81 8.54 3.43
N SER A 56 19.79 7.29 2.97
CA SER A 56 20.98 6.64 2.39
C SER A 56 21.32 7.17 0.99
N PHE A 57 20.36 7.83 0.32
CA PHE A 57 20.57 8.47 -0.97
C PHE A 57 20.98 9.94 -0.82
N PRO A 58 21.80 10.46 -1.75
CA PRO A 58 22.23 11.85 -1.69
C PRO A 58 21.02 12.79 -1.79
N PRO A 59 21.02 13.89 -1.01
CA PRO A 59 19.95 14.87 -1.01
C PRO A 59 19.79 15.48 -2.41
N TYR A 60 18.59 16.00 -2.68
CA TYR A 60 18.26 16.65 -3.93
C TYR A 60 19.24 17.81 -4.24
N ILE A 61 19.93 17.74 -5.39
CA ILE A 61 20.77 18.81 -5.93
C ILE A 61 20.31 19.07 -7.37
N GLU A 62 19.90 20.31 -7.65
CA GLU A 62 19.27 20.70 -8.92
C GLU A 62 20.25 20.71 -10.11
N GLN A 63 21.55 20.82 -9.85
CA GLN A 63 22.62 20.91 -10.86
C GLN A 63 23.16 19.56 -11.36
N VAL A 64 22.53 18.44 -10.98
CA VAL A 64 23.02 17.11 -11.37
C VAL A 64 22.68 16.80 -12.84
N ARG A 65 23.58 16.11 -13.55
CA ARG A 65 23.35 15.63 -14.93
C ARG A 65 22.11 14.73 -14.99
N THR A 66 21.30 14.88 -16.04
CA THR A 66 20.02 14.14 -16.20
C THR A 66 20.21 12.62 -16.19
N SER A 67 21.31 12.10 -16.75
CA SER A 67 21.62 10.66 -16.73
C SER A 67 21.95 10.15 -15.32
N THR A 68 22.67 10.92 -14.52
CA THR A 68 22.98 10.59 -13.13
C THR A 68 21.72 10.64 -12.27
N LEU A 69 20.86 11.65 -12.46
CA LEU A 69 19.56 11.73 -11.80
C LEU A 69 18.68 10.51 -12.10
N PHE A 70 18.60 10.11 -13.37
CA PHE A 70 17.85 8.92 -13.79
C PHE A 70 18.41 7.63 -13.17
N ALA A 71 19.74 7.45 -13.17
CA ALA A 71 20.37 6.28 -12.58
C ALA A 71 20.14 6.20 -11.06
N GLU A 72 20.20 7.33 -10.35
CA GLU A 72 19.90 7.39 -8.91
C GLU A 72 18.44 7.01 -8.63
N VAL A 73 17.48 7.56 -9.38
CA VAL A 73 16.06 7.23 -9.25
C VAL A 73 15.82 5.75 -9.54
N ALA A 74 16.41 5.21 -10.63
CA ALA A 74 16.28 3.80 -10.99
C ALA A 74 16.86 2.88 -9.91
N LEU A 75 18.03 3.21 -9.35
CA LEU A 75 18.66 2.46 -8.28
C LEU A 75 17.82 2.51 -6.99
N GLN A 76 17.28 3.67 -6.64
CA GLN A 76 16.40 3.83 -5.47
C GLN A 76 15.13 3.00 -5.63
N CYS A 77 14.50 3.01 -6.81
CA CYS A 77 13.34 2.15 -7.12
C CYS A 77 13.68 0.66 -7.01
N LEU A 78 14.84 0.22 -7.51
CA LEU A 78 15.25 -1.18 -7.42
C LEU A 78 15.49 -1.62 -5.96
N LEU A 79 16.14 -0.79 -5.16
CA LEU A 79 16.32 -1.06 -3.73
C LEU A 79 14.99 -1.07 -2.97
N LEU A 80 14.04 -0.21 -3.34
CA LEU A 80 12.69 -0.20 -2.76
C LEU A 80 11.95 -1.53 -2.99
N VAL A 81 12.05 -2.10 -4.20
CA VAL A 81 11.45 -3.41 -4.51
C VAL A 81 12.04 -4.50 -3.63
N ILE A 82 13.37 -4.52 -3.50
CA ILE A 82 14.08 -5.50 -2.65
C ILE A 82 13.69 -5.33 -1.19
N LEU A 83 13.68 -4.10 -0.67
CA LEU A 83 13.31 -3.81 0.72
C LEU A 83 11.87 -4.20 1.02
N THR A 84 10.94 -3.86 0.13
CA THR A 84 9.52 -4.24 0.24
C THR A 84 9.35 -5.75 0.34
N TYR A 85 10.09 -6.51 -0.47
CA TYR A 85 10.08 -7.97 -0.42
C TYR A 85 10.55 -8.52 0.93
N TYR A 86 11.65 -8.00 1.48
CA TYR A 86 12.16 -8.42 2.79
C TYR A 86 11.28 -7.98 3.94
N LEU A 87 10.73 -6.77 3.89
CA LEU A 87 9.83 -6.23 4.91
C LEU A 87 8.59 -7.10 5.09
N ARG A 88 8.04 -7.61 3.96
CA ARG A 88 6.94 -8.57 3.98
C ARG A 88 7.30 -9.85 4.74
N LYS A 89 8.53 -10.35 4.61
CA LYS A 89 8.99 -11.52 5.38
C LYS A 89 9.13 -11.19 6.86
N VAL A 90 9.71 -10.03 7.19
CA VAL A 90 9.95 -9.62 8.58
C VAL A 90 8.64 -9.46 9.36
N VAL A 91 7.65 -8.78 8.79
CA VAL A 91 6.36 -8.55 9.48
C VAL A 91 5.61 -9.86 9.73
N LYS A 92 5.72 -10.84 8.83
CA LYS A 92 5.10 -12.18 8.99
C LYS A 92 5.76 -13.07 10.04
N ILE A 93 6.96 -12.73 10.52
CA ILE A 93 7.62 -13.45 11.63
C ILE A 93 6.93 -13.14 12.96
N VAL A 94 6.34 -11.96 13.11
CA VAL A 94 5.72 -11.54 14.36
C VAL A 94 4.41 -12.31 14.56
N PRO A 95 4.28 -13.12 15.62
CA PRO A 95 3.04 -13.84 15.89
C PRO A 95 1.92 -12.86 16.27
N PHE A 96 0.68 -13.25 16.01
CA PHE A 96 -0.49 -12.50 16.46
C PHE A 96 -0.49 -12.40 18.00
N LEU A 97 -0.46 -11.18 18.53
CA LEU A 97 -0.26 -10.90 19.96
C LEU A 97 -1.60 -10.87 20.72
N PHE A 98 -2.71 -10.66 20.01
CA PHE A 98 -4.05 -10.59 20.60
C PHE A 98 -4.80 -11.93 20.52
N MET A 99 -4.13 -13.07 20.75
CA MET A 99 -4.82 -14.31 21.13
C MET A 99 -5.41 -14.11 22.54
N ILE A 100 -6.44 -13.29 22.63
CA ILE A 100 -7.27 -13.20 23.82
C ILE A 100 -8.13 -14.46 23.78
N ASP A 101 -7.82 -15.39 24.67
CA ASP A 101 -8.61 -16.60 24.92
C ASP A 101 -9.96 -16.15 25.53
N PHE A 102 -10.88 -15.71 24.67
CA PHE A 102 -12.20 -15.22 25.09
C PHE A 102 -13.10 -16.34 25.65
N ALA A 103 -12.64 -17.60 25.58
CA ALA A 103 -13.32 -18.73 26.16
C ALA A 103 -12.37 -19.53 27.03
N GLY A 104 -12.62 -19.53 28.34
CA GLY A 104 -12.06 -20.50 29.30
C GLY A 104 -12.51 -21.96 29.07
N LYS A 105 -12.69 -22.38 27.81
CA LYS A 105 -12.99 -23.75 27.39
C LYS A 105 -12.21 -24.04 26.11
N GLY A 106 -11.39 -25.08 26.20
CA GLY A 106 -10.38 -25.43 25.22
C GLY A 106 -10.88 -25.51 23.77
N ARG A 107 -9.93 -25.13 22.90
CA ARG A 107 -9.99 -25.09 21.43
C ARG A 107 -10.75 -23.90 20.88
N SER A 108 -10.08 -22.75 20.91
CA SER A 108 -10.26 -21.71 19.89
C SER A 108 -10.26 -22.35 18.51
N THR A 109 -11.39 -22.27 17.81
CA THR A 109 -11.55 -22.66 16.39
C THR A 109 -11.03 -21.57 15.47
N TYR A 110 -10.18 -20.66 15.97
CA TYR A 110 -9.50 -19.67 15.16
C TYR A 110 -8.19 -20.27 14.67
N LYS A 111 -8.06 -20.44 13.35
CA LYS A 111 -6.77 -20.78 12.75
C LYS A 111 -6.05 -19.46 12.45
N PRO A 112 -5.05 -19.06 13.25
CA PRO A 112 -4.19 -17.94 12.89
C PRO A 112 -3.61 -18.19 11.49
N TYR A 113 -3.36 -17.13 10.72
CA TYR A 113 -2.90 -17.18 9.31
C TYR A 113 -3.94 -17.56 8.23
N GLN A 114 -5.25 -17.68 8.54
CA GLN A 114 -6.27 -17.85 7.49
C GLN A 114 -6.71 -16.56 6.78
N ALA A 115 -6.31 -15.39 7.29
CA ALA A 115 -6.48 -14.13 6.60
C ALA A 115 -5.46 -13.98 5.44
N GLU A 116 -5.52 -14.87 4.45
CA GLU A 116 -4.75 -14.74 3.19
C GLU A 116 -5.06 -13.43 2.47
N GLU A 117 -6.23 -12.82 2.73
CA GLU A 117 -6.70 -11.61 2.06
C GLU A 117 -5.96 -10.33 2.49
N TYR A 118 -5.30 -10.29 3.66
CA TYR A 118 -4.54 -9.11 4.08
C TYR A 118 -3.09 -9.18 3.61
N GLY A 119 -2.90 -8.98 2.30
CA GLY A 119 -1.57 -8.98 1.66
C GLY A 119 -0.64 -7.85 2.13
N GLY A 120 -1.16 -6.86 2.87
CA GLY A 120 -0.40 -5.71 3.39
C GLY A 120 0.15 -4.78 2.29
N GLU A 121 -0.07 -5.11 1.02
CA GLU A 121 0.58 -4.46 -0.13
C GLU A 121 0.20 -2.99 -0.24
N ILE A 122 -1.08 -2.68 -0.02
CA ILE A 122 -1.59 -1.31 -0.01
C ILE A 122 -0.99 -0.50 1.13
N MET A 123 -0.91 -1.09 2.33
CA MET A 123 -0.35 -0.41 3.50
C MET A 123 1.14 -0.11 3.30
N ILE A 124 1.90 -1.10 2.83
CA ILE A 124 3.32 -0.93 2.50
C ILE A 124 3.47 0.16 1.43
N ALA A 125 2.71 0.12 0.35
CA ALA A 125 2.79 1.12 -0.72
C ALA A 125 2.52 2.54 -0.21
N LEU A 126 1.50 2.71 0.62
CA LEU A 126 1.11 4.03 1.15
C LEU A 126 2.18 4.59 2.10
N VAL A 127 2.71 3.76 2.99
CA VAL A 127 3.75 4.14 3.94
C VAL A 127 5.08 4.39 3.24
N PHE A 128 5.47 3.54 2.29
CA PHE A 128 6.69 3.73 1.52
C PHE A 128 6.62 4.99 0.66
N LEU A 129 5.54 5.21 -0.08
CA LEU A 129 5.38 6.46 -0.85
C LEU A 129 5.45 7.69 0.07
N GLY A 130 4.82 7.64 1.23
CA GLY A 130 4.86 8.74 2.21
C GLY A 130 6.25 8.99 2.81
N ALA A 131 7.12 7.97 2.88
CA ALA A 131 8.45 8.09 3.46
C ALA A 131 9.55 8.54 2.47
N GLN A 132 9.32 8.43 1.15
CA GLN A 132 10.33 8.71 0.12
C GLN A 132 10.31 10.17 -0.38
N PHE A 133 10.58 11.14 0.49
CA PHE A 133 10.54 12.56 0.11
C PHE A 133 11.59 12.95 -0.94
N ASN A 134 12.82 12.40 -0.87
CA ASN A 134 13.87 12.75 -1.83
C ASN A 134 13.58 12.15 -3.21
N LEU A 135 13.04 10.93 -3.26
CA LEU A 135 12.66 10.29 -4.53
C LEU A 135 11.60 11.09 -5.26
N ILE A 136 10.56 11.55 -4.56
CA ILE A 136 9.46 12.34 -5.13
C ILE A 136 10.01 13.62 -5.76
N LYS A 137 10.92 14.33 -5.07
CA LYS A 137 11.54 15.55 -5.62
C LYS A 137 12.41 15.28 -6.84
N LYS A 138 13.18 14.18 -6.84
CA LYS A 138 14.00 13.77 -7.99
C LYS A 138 13.14 13.39 -9.19
N LEU A 139 12.01 12.71 -8.96
CA LEU A 139 11.02 12.39 -10.00
C LEU A 139 10.36 13.64 -10.59
N ASP A 140 9.98 14.61 -9.75
CA ASP A 140 9.43 15.90 -10.22
C ASP A 140 10.44 16.64 -11.12
N LEU A 141 11.71 16.72 -10.71
CA LEU A 141 12.76 17.34 -11.53
C LEU A 141 12.97 16.59 -12.86
N LEU A 142 12.99 15.26 -12.82
CA LEU A 142 13.13 14.44 -14.02
C LEU A 142 11.95 14.66 -14.98
N SER A 143 10.73 14.71 -14.45
CA SER A 143 9.52 14.96 -15.22
C SER A 143 9.57 16.33 -15.90
N ARG A 144 9.93 17.40 -15.17
CA ARG A 144 10.09 18.74 -15.75
C ARG A 144 11.12 18.79 -16.87
N ARG A 145 12.26 18.12 -16.70
CA ARG A 145 13.30 18.03 -17.74
C ARG A 145 12.83 17.28 -18.98
N PHE A 146 12.04 16.22 -18.79
CA PHE A 146 11.45 15.47 -19.89
C PHE A 146 10.42 16.31 -20.66
N TYR A 147 9.55 17.03 -19.97
CA TYR A 147 8.59 17.95 -20.61
C TYR A 147 9.29 19.08 -21.38
N ALA A 148 10.35 19.66 -20.81
CA ALA A 148 11.12 20.69 -21.50
C ALA A 148 11.78 20.15 -22.78
N TRP A 149 12.37 18.95 -22.71
CA TRP A 149 12.95 18.29 -23.89
C TRP A 149 11.90 18.00 -24.98
N LEU A 150 10.72 17.50 -24.59
CA LEU A 150 9.64 17.19 -25.52
C LEU A 150 9.09 18.46 -26.20
N TYR A 151 8.98 19.56 -25.45
CA TYR A 151 8.60 20.85 -25.99
C TYR A 151 9.61 21.41 -27.01
N ASP A 152 10.91 21.24 -26.76
CA ASP A 152 11.96 21.65 -27.71
C ASP A 152 11.94 20.79 -28.99
N GLU A 153 11.64 19.49 -28.90
CA GLU A 153 11.43 18.64 -30.08
C GLU A 153 10.20 19.08 -30.88
N GLU A 154 9.07 19.36 -30.24
CA GLU A 154 7.87 19.86 -30.95
C GLU A 154 8.16 21.18 -31.67
N LYS A 155 8.92 22.08 -31.04
CA LYS A 155 9.28 23.37 -31.65
C LYS A 155 10.21 23.20 -32.84
N THR A 156 11.26 22.39 -32.72
CA THR A 156 12.20 22.13 -33.83
C THR A 156 11.55 21.40 -34.99
N VAL A 157 10.61 20.50 -34.71
CA VAL A 157 9.79 19.84 -35.74
C VAL A 157 8.84 20.84 -36.40
N GLY A 158 8.16 21.71 -35.64
CA GLY A 158 7.29 22.77 -36.16
C GLY A 158 8.03 23.74 -37.08
N GLU A 159 9.20 24.22 -36.66
CA GLU A 159 10.08 25.08 -37.46
C GLU A 159 10.57 24.38 -38.74
N SER A 160 10.83 23.06 -38.69
CA SER A 160 11.22 22.27 -39.88
C SER A 160 10.09 22.03 -40.88
N MET A 161 8.82 22.15 -40.44
CA MET A 161 7.63 22.04 -41.30
C MET A 161 7.15 23.39 -41.86
N GLY A 162 7.83 24.49 -41.54
CA GLY A 162 7.53 25.81 -42.10
C GLY A 162 6.24 26.45 -41.57
N ILE A 163 5.86 26.15 -40.33
CA ILE A 163 4.81 26.84 -39.58
C ILE A 163 5.46 27.83 -38.60
#